data_AF-A0A6C7C6R1-F1
#
_entry.id   AF-A0A6C7C6R1-F1
#
_cell.length_a   1.000
_cell.length_b   1.000
_cell.length_c   1.000
_cell.angle_alpha   90.00
_cell.angle_beta   90.00
_cell.angle_gamma   90.00
#
_symmetry.space_group_name_H-M   'P 1'
#
loop_
_entity.id
_entity.type
_entity.pdbx_description
1 polymer ?
#
loop_
_entity_poly.entity_id
_entity_poly.type
_entity_poly.pdbx_seq_one_letter_code
_entity_poly.pdbx_strand_id
1 'polypeptide(L)'
;MWRWRRSERLMAWTFATALSKTLIAGIAVSRLTRTLTAMAKKIHLAKKREQWARQFKPQIIKGAPLEYNAAFSSRYQTEITKLIRQMTQETRREVLALFRSDASKQFFGMDASVSSQSRILLNSLTSKFIKVFKSRAKRITEKMLSGAAATSRSNLTQSIEQLTGGVTLNTDIFTGALKEKLSAAATQSINLIVSIPEKYLSNVKSAVTSSISTGNGLADLVPFFEKQDGYTERQARNAALDQTRKVYNTLNAERMKAVGIRKFEWDHSAGGHHPRQYHLYTLNGNTYDLDAPPVIDPKTGERGLPGQLPGCKCRMRPVIELDDGTTT
;
A
#
# COMPACT_ATOMS: atom_id res chain seq x y z
N MET A 1 -17.60 74.11 42.50
CA MET A 1 -19.00 74.12 42.01
C MET A 1 -19.35 72.68 41.61
N TRP A 2 -19.64 71.84 42.61
CA TRP A 2 -20.95 71.22 42.93
C TRP A 2 -21.49 70.20 41.89
N ARG A 3 -21.55 68.93 42.33
CA ARG A 3 -22.31 67.79 41.79
C ARG A 3 -23.70 68.19 41.31
N TRP A 4 -24.25 67.52 40.28
CA TRP A 4 -25.68 67.18 40.24
C TRP A 4 -25.99 65.91 39.41
N ARG A 5 -27.14 65.33 39.77
CA ARG A 5 -27.73 64.01 39.49
C ARG A 5 -28.84 64.13 38.44
N ARG A 6 -29.28 62.97 37.90
CA ARG A 6 -30.60 62.67 37.24
C ARG A 6 -30.79 63.34 35.86
N SER A 7 -31.51 62.77 34.88
CA SER A 7 -32.75 61.98 34.86
C SER A 7 -32.82 61.18 33.54
N GLU A 8 -33.12 59.88 33.49
CA GLU A 8 -34.45 59.24 33.48
C GLU A 8 -35.55 59.93 32.64
N ARG A 9 -36.11 59.12 31.71
CA ARG A 9 -37.40 59.19 30.99
C ARG A 9 -37.46 60.03 29.72
N LEU A 10 -37.50 59.35 28.56
CA LEU A 10 -38.72 59.17 27.77
C LEU A 10 -38.47 58.25 26.56
N MET A 11 -39.53 57.50 26.20
CA MET A 11 -39.72 56.67 25.00
C MET A 11 -39.21 55.23 25.03
N ALA A 12 -39.91 54.44 25.84
CA ALA A 12 -40.23 53.06 25.49
C ALA A 12 -40.98 53.03 24.16
N TRP A 13 -40.40 52.49 23.09
CA TRP A 13 -41.04 51.76 22.00
C TRP A 13 -39.92 50.96 21.30
N THR A 14 -40.18 49.69 20.98
CA THR A 14 -39.31 48.72 20.27
C THR A 14 -38.46 47.73 21.11
N PHE A 15 -39.05 47.14 22.15
CA PHE A 15 -38.70 45.76 22.55
C PHE A 15 -39.72 44.79 21.94
N ALA A 16 -39.54 44.40 20.68
CA ALA A 16 -40.19 43.24 20.06
C ALA A 16 -39.64 43.01 18.64
N THR A 17 -38.45 42.42 18.51
CA THR A 17 -38.04 41.67 17.28
C THR A 17 -36.76 40.84 17.50
N ALA A 18 -36.64 40.22 18.66
CA ALA A 18 -35.61 39.22 18.93
C ALA A 18 -36.28 37.97 19.50
N LEU A 19 -37.08 37.24 18.69
CA LEU A 19 -37.61 35.91 19.04
C LEU A 19 -38.33 35.19 17.87
N SER A 20 -37.81 35.26 16.63
CA SER A 20 -38.43 34.53 15.49
C SER A 20 -37.43 33.98 14.44
N LYS A 21 -36.16 33.77 14.80
CA LYS A 21 -35.18 33.12 13.89
C LYS A 21 -34.37 31.98 14.50
N THR A 22 -34.73 31.50 15.70
CA THR A 22 -33.98 30.46 16.41
C THR A 22 -34.74 29.14 16.62
N LEU A 23 -35.86 28.92 15.92
CA LEU A 23 -36.68 27.71 16.10
C LEU A 23 -36.99 26.92 14.81
N ILE A 24 -36.47 27.32 13.65
CA ILE A 24 -36.65 26.57 12.39
C ILE A 24 -35.38 25.80 11.97
N ALA A 25 -34.22 26.08 12.56
CA ALA A 25 -32.98 25.33 12.31
C ALA A 25 -32.83 24.04 13.17
N GLY A 26 -33.66 23.86 14.20
CA GLY A 26 -33.54 22.74 15.16
C GLY A 26 -34.28 21.46 14.79
N ILE A 27 -35.18 21.49 13.80
CA ILE A 27 -36.04 20.33 13.45
C ILE A 27 -35.61 19.68 12.12
N ALA A 28 -34.80 20.36 11.30
CA ALA A 28 -34.26 19.79 10.06
C ALA A 28 -32.96 18.99 10.26
N VAL A 29 -32.23 19.19 11.36
CA VAL A 29 -30.95 18.49 11.64
C VAL A 29 -31.17 17.13 12.33
N SER A 30 -32.32 16.89 12.96
CA SER A 30 -32.62 15.61 13.64
C SER A 30 -33.30 14.56 12.75
N ARG A 31 -33.66 14.89 11.51
CA ARG A 31 -34.32 13.96 10.56
C ARG A 31 -33.49 13.56 9.34
N LEU A 32 -32.25 14.03 9.22
CA LEU A 32 -31.36 13.72 8.08
C LEU A 32 -30.08 12.97 8.45
N THR A 33 -29.89 12.57 9.71
CA THR A 33 -28.82 11.63 10.14
C THR A 33 -29.30 10.18 10.22
N ARG A 34 -30.32 9.82 9.41
CA ARG A 34 -30.77 8.44 9.24
C ARG A 34 -30.63 8.02 7.77
N THR A 35 -29.47 8.31 7.19
CA THR A 35 -29.07 7.84 5.88
C THR A 35 -28.02 6.75 6.04
N LEU A 36 -28.51 5.50 5.94
CA LEU A 36 -27.74 4.32 5.56
C LEU A 36 -26.56 3.94 6.47
N THR A 37 -26.82 3.71 7.76
CA THR A 37 -26.12 2.60 8.42
C THR A 37 -26.64 1.33 7.74
N ALA A 38 -25.95 0.88 6.68
CA ALA A 38 -26.20 -0.44 6.14
C ALA A 38 -26.17 -1.41 7.32
N MET A 39 -27.30 -2.03 7.65
CA MET A 39 -27.36 -3.03 8.72
C MET A 39 -26.21 -4.00 8.49
N ALA A 40 -25.22 -3.98 9.39
CA ALA A 40 -24.05 -4.82 9.25
C ALA A 40 -24.56 -6.25 9.13
N LYS A 41 -24.20 -6.94 8.04
CA LYS A 41 -24.60 -8.33 7.82
C LYS A 41 -24.17 -9.12 9.05
N LYS A 42 -25.13 -9.60 9.84
CA LYS A 42 -24.84 -10.34 11.06
C LYS A 42 -24.13 -11.64 10.68
N ILE A 43 -23.07 -11.96 11.39
CA ILE A 43 -22.33 -13.20 11.22
C ILE A 43 -22.95 -14.22 12.16
N HIS A 44 -23.41 -15.33 11.60
CA HIS A 44 -23.95 -16.44 12.37
C HIS A 44 -22.81 -17.40 12.75
N LEU A 45 -22.83 -17.86 13.99
CA LEU A 45 -21.90 -18.87 14.50
C LEU A 45 -22.50 -20.26 14.27
N ALA A 46 -21.66 -21.29 14.17
CA ALA A 46 -22.15 -22.67 14.17
C ALA A 46 -22.77 -22.98 15.53
N LYS A 47 -23.80 -23.84 15.59
CA LYS A 47 -24.52 -24.17 16.83
C LYS A 47 -23.61 -24.51 18.02
N LYS A 48 -22.57 -25.33 17.81
CA LYS A 48 -21.59 -25.67 18.86
C LYS A 48 -20.81 -24.44 19.34
N ARG A 49 -20.47 -23.54 18.42
CA ARG A 49 -19.75 -22.29 18.72
C ARG A 49 -20.64 -21.28 19.43
N GLU A 50 -21.93 -21.21 19.08
CA GLU A 50 -22.94 -20.43 19.80
C GLU A 50 -23.11 -20.93 21.24
N GLN A 51 -23.24 -22.25 21.43
CA GLN A 51 -23.33 -22.86 22.76
C GLN A 51 -22.11 -22.53 23.61
N TRP A 52 -20.91 -22.67 23.03
CA TRP A 52 -19.66 -22.27 23.68
C TRP A 52 -19.66 -20.77 24.02
N ALA A 53 -20.05 -19.89 23.08
CA ALA A 53 -20.08 -18.46 23.32
C ALA A 53 -21.08 -18.08 24.44
N ARG A 54 -22.24 -18.74 24.51
CA ARG A 54 -23.21 -18.55 25.60
C ARG A 54 -22.68 -19.01 26.95
N GLN A 55 -21.93 -20.11 26.98
CA GLN A 55 -21.35 -20.67 28.20
C GLN A 55 -20.20 -19.81 28.75
N PHE A 56 -19.25 -19.43 27.90
CA PHE A 56 -18.03 -18.75 28.32
C PHE A 56 -18.12 -17.22 28.23
N LYS A 57 -19.18 -16.69 27.60
CA LYS A 57 -19.45 -15.26 27.40
C LYS A 57 -18.21 -14.45 26.96
N PRO A 58 -17.49 -14.90 25.92
CA PRO A 58 -16.33 -14.16 25.43
C PRO A 58 -16.80 -12.86 24.79
N GLN A 59 -16.15 -11.75 25.14
CA GLN A 59 -16.43 -10.45 24.53
C GLN A 59 -15.99 -10.41 23.06
N ILE A 60 -14.92 -11.15 22.73
CA ILE A 60 -14.27 -11.12 21.42
C ILE A 60 -13.99 -12.55 20.96
N ILE A 61 -14.32 -12.86 19.70
CA ILE A 61 -13.83 -14.04 19.00
C ILE A 61 -12.88 -13.61 17.89
N LYS A 62 -11.70 -14.23 17.86
CA LYS A 62 -10.64 -13.97 16.89
C LYS A 62 -10.50 -15.15 15.92
N GLY A 63 -10.24 -14.86 14.66
CA GLY A 63 -9.83 -15.85 13.66
C GLY A 63 -8.31 -16.08 13.64
N ALA A 64 -7.82 -16.75 12.61
CA ALA A 64 -6.38 -16.83 12.32
C ALA A 64 -5.85 -15.49 11.77
N PRO A 65 -4.56 -15.16 11.99
CA PRO A 65 -3.88 -14.12 11.21
C PRO A 65 -3.99 -14.38 9.71
N LEU A 66 -4.26 -13.33 8.94
CA LEU A 66 -4.28 -13.39 7.48
C LEU A 66 -2.85 -13.26 6.96
N GLU A 67 -2.23 -14.40 6.67
CA GLU A 67 -0.86 -14.50 6.18
C GLU A 67 -0.77 -14.21 4.67
N TYR A 68 0.16 -13.35 4.23
CA TYR A 68 0.44 -13.26 2.80
C TYR A 68 1.23 -14.50 2.33
N ASN A 69 0.99 -14.97 1.12
CA ASN A 69 1.68 -16.15 0.59
C ASN A 69 3.10 -15.80 0.13
N ALA A 70 4.09 -16.14 0.94
CA ALA A 70 5.50 -15.86 0.67
C ALA A 70 6.00 -16.52 -0.64
N ALA A 71 5.56 -17.75 -0.94
CA ALA A 71 5.94 -18.44 -2.17
C ALA A 71 5.39 -17.72 -3.42
N PHE A 72 4.15 -17.24 -3.35
CA PHE A 72 3.54 -16.45 -4.41
C PHE A 72 4.26 -15.10 -4.59
N SER A 73 4.53 -14.38 -3.49
CA SER A 73 5.30 -13.13 -3.52
C SER A 73 6.69 -13.34 -4.16
N SER A 74 7.34 -14.48 -3.89
CA SER A 74 8.63 -14.83 -4.50
C SER A 74 8.53 -15.05 -6.02
N ARG A 75 7.45 -15.64 -6.53
CA ARG A 75 7.23 -15.81 -7.98
C ARG A 75 7.11 -14.46 -8.69
N TYR A 76 6.32 -13.54 -8.14
CA TYR A 76 6.18 -12.18 -8.68
C TYR A 76 7.51 -11.42 -8.67
N GLN A 77 8.23 -11.49 -7.55
CA GLN A 77 9.57 -10.92 -7.41
C GLN A 77 10.55 -11.48 -8.47
N THR A 78 10.50 -12.78 -8.72
CA THR A 78 11.41 -13.46 -9.67
C THR A 78 11.22 -12.95 -11.10
N GLU A 79 9.97 -12.75 -11.55
CA GLU A 79 9.68 -12.22 -12.89
C GLU A 79 10.27 -10.81 -13.09
N ILE A 80 10.07 -9.92 -12.12
CA ILE A 80 10.63 -8.56 -12.17
C ILE A 80 12.16 -8.60 -12.11
N THR A 81 12.72 -9.42 -11.22
CA THR A 81 14.17 -9.56 -11.06
C THR A 81 14.84 -10.04 -12.35
N LYS A 82 14.23 -10.97 -13.08
CA LYS A 82 14.74 -11.42 -14.39
C LYS A 82 14.81 -10.29 -15.40
N LEU A 83 13.78 -9.45 -15.50
CA LEU A 83 13.78 -8.28 -16.40
C LEU A 83 14.88 -7.26 -16.03
N ILE A 84 15.07 -7.04 -14.73
CA ILE A 84 16.10 -6.12 -14.22
C ILE A 84 17.49 -6.66 -14.51
N ARG A 85 17.74 -7.95 -14.26
CA ARG A 85 19.03 -8.58 -14.56
C ARG A 85 19.34 -8.51 -16.04
N GLN A 86 18.37 -8.78 -16.90
CA GLN A 86 18.53 -8.62 -18.34
C GLN A 86 18.94 -7.18 -18.70
N MET A 87 18.24 -6.18 -18.17
CA MET A 87 18.54 -4.77 -18.41
C MET A 87 19.92 -4.36 -17.92
N THR A 88 20.22 -4.65 -16.66
CA THR A 88 21.46 -4.26 -15.99
C THR A 88 22.67 -4.91 -16.66
N GLN A 89 22.63 -6.23 -16.89
CA GLN A 89 23.71 -6.97 -17.52
C GLN A 89 23.97 -6.52 -18.97
N GLU A 90 22.91 -6.34 -19.76
CA GLU A 90 23.07 -5.86 -21.14
C GLU A 90 23.62 -4.44 -21.16
N THR A 91 23.04 -3.52 -20.38
CA THR A 91 23.50 -2.13 -20.30
C THR A 91 24.97 -2.06 -19.89
N ARG A 92 25.36 -2.78 -18.83
CA ARG A 92 26.74 -2.87 -18.36
C ARG A 92 27.67 -3.38 -19.47
N ARG A 93 27.29 -4.49 -20.12
CA ARG A 93 28.11 -5.10 -21.18
C ARG A 93 28.35 -4.13 -22.33
N GLU A 94 27.28 -3.54 -22.87
CA GLU A 94 27.38 -2.65 -24.04
C GLU A 94 28.17 -1.38 -23.71
N VAL A 95 27.93 -0.77 -22.54
CA VAL A 95 28.65 0.45 -22.13
C VAL A 95 30.14 0.15 -21.90
N LEU A 96 30.48 -0.92 -21.18
CA LEU A 96 31.89 -1.26 -20.96
C LEU A 96 32.60 -1.67 -22.25
N ALA A 97 31.91 -2.34 -23.18
CA ALA A 97 32.46 -2.66 -24.50
C ALA A 97 32.81 -1.41 -25.31
N LEU A 98 31.92 -0.41 -25.30
CA LEU A 98 32.17 0.88 -25.96
C LEU A 98 33.45 1.54 -25.42
N PHE A 99 33.57 1.68 -24.10
CA PHE A 99 34.73 2.33 -23.47
C PHE A 99 36.04 1.54 -23.65
N ARG A 100 36.00 0.21 -23.77
CA ARG A 100 37.18 -0.59 -24.14
C ARG A 100 37.62 -0.35 -25.59
N SER A 101 36.65 -0.28 -26.50
CA SER A 101 36.92 -0.01 -27.91
C SER A 101 37.46 1.41 -28.12
N ASP A 102 36.94 2.38 -27.38
CA ASP A 102 37.42 3.76 -27.45
C ASP A 102 38.79 3.94 -26.77
N ALA A 103 39.03 3.29 -25.62
CA ALA A 103 40.37 3.23 -25.04
C ALA A 103 41.39 2.68 -26.06
N SER A 104 41.00 1.67 -26.85
CA SER A 104 41.81 1.13 -27.93
C SER A 104 41.98 2.15 -29.08
N LYS A 105 40.92 2.84 -29.51
CA LYS A 105 40.98 3.85 -30.58
C LYS A 105 41.77 5.10 -30.20
N GLN A 106 41.85 5.48 -28.92
CA GLN A 106 42.69 6.58 -28.48
C GLN A 106 44.19 6.29 -28.70
N PHE A 107 44.60 5.01 -28.77
CA PHE A 107 45.93 4.58 -29.20
C PHE A 107 46.09 4.47 -30.72
N PHE A 108 45.00 4.38 -31.51
CA PHE A 108 45.04 4.04 -32.95
C PHE A 108 44.32 5.04 -33.90
N GLY A 109 43.79 6.16 -33.39
CA GLY A 109 43.31 7.33 -34.15
C GLY A 109 42.21 7.09 -35.20
N MET A 110 40.92 7.16 -34.82
CA MET A 110 39.79 7.32 -35.77
C MET A 110 38.56 8.05 -35.18
N ASP A 111 37.83 8.72 -36.07
CA ASP A 111 36.69 9.63 -35.89
C ASP A 111 35.39 8.99 -35.35
N ALA A 112 35.10 9.27 -34.07
CA ALA A 112 33.80 9.63 -33.48
C ALA A 112 33.99 9.80 -31.97
N SER A 113 33.64 10.95 -31.39
CA SER A 113 33.87 11.16 -29.95
C SER A 113 33.10 10.13 -29.11
N VAL A 114 33.76 9.55 -28.11
CA VAL A 114 33.19 8.61 -27.11
C VAL A 114 31.84 9.09 -26.57
N SER A 115 31.71 10.41 -26.40
CA SER A 115 30.48 11.09 -26.00
C SER A 115 29.31 10.88 -26.98
N SER A 116 29.55 10.99 -28.28
CA SER A 116 28.53 10.78 -29.30
C SER A 116 28.06 9.33 -29.34
N GLN A 117 29.01 8.39 -29.39
CA GLN A 117 28.73 6.96 -29.40
C GLN A 117 27.96 6.54 -28.13
N SER A 118 28.38 7.05 -26.96
CA SER A 118 27.72 6.79 -25.67
C SER A 118 26.27 7.26 -25.66
N ARG A 119 26.00 8.46 -26.20
CA ARG A 119 24.64 9.02 -26.25
C ARG A 119 23.72 8.17 -27.13
N ILE A 120 24.20 7.76 -28.31
CA ILE A 120 23.45 6.92 -29.25
C ILE A 120 23.11 5.58 -28.59
N LEU A 121 24.12 4.93 -28.00
CA LEU A 121 23.95 3.65 -27.31
C LEU A 121 22.93 3.74 -26.17
N LEU A 122 23.08 4.72 -25.28
CA LEU A 122 22.20 4.88 -24.12
C LEU A 122 20.75 5.21 -24.50
N ASN A 123 20.55 6.01 -25.56
CA ASN A 123 19.21 6.30 -26.08
C ASN A 123 18.54 5.03 -26.66
N SER A 124 19.32 4.18 -27.34
CA SER A 124 18.85 2.88 -27.86
C SER A 124 18.46 1.94 -26.72
N LEU A 125 19.34 1.77 -25.72
CA LEU A 125 19.07 0.96 -24.52
C LEU A 125 17.85 1.47 -23.74
N THR A 126 17.73 2.79 -23.60
CA THR A 126 16.58 3.42 -22.94
C THR A 126 15.28 3.09 -23.64
N SER A 127 15.22 3.31 -24.95
CA SER A 127 14.03 3.02 -25.76
C SER A 127 13.66 1.54 -25.72
N LYS A 128 14.66 0.65 -25.83
CA LYS A 128 14.48 -0.80 -25.74
C LYS A 128 13.88 -1.22 -24.40
N PHE A 129 14.51 -0.86 -23.28
CA PHE A 129 14.10 -1.37 -21.97
C PHE A 129 12.82 -0.72 -21.44
N ILE A 130 12.55 0.55 -21.75
CA ILE A 130 11.24 1.14 -21.47
C ILE A 130 10.14 0.36 -22.19
N LYS A 131 10.31 0.03 -23.48
CA LYS A 131 9.33 -0.75 -24.24
C LYS A 131 9.16 -2.16 -23.68
N VAL A 132 10.25 -2.85 -23.34
CA VAL A 132 10.22 -4.19 -22.73
C VAL A 132 9.44 -4.17 -21.41
N PHE A 133 9.77 -3.26 -20.49
CA PHE A 133 9.11 -3.17 -19.19
C PHE A 133 7.62 -2.81 -19.34
N LYS A 134 7.28 -1.81 -20.17
CA LYS A 134 5.87 -1.45 -20.46
C LYS A 134 5.07 -2.65 -20.99
N SER A 135 5.62 -3.42 -21.92
CA SER A 135 4.94 -4.60 -22.50
C SER A 135 4.72 -5.73 -21.49
N ARG A 136 5.56 -5.85 -20.45
CA ARG A 136 5.52 -6.94 -19.46
C ARG A 136 4.79 -6.54 -18.17
N ALA A 137 4.76 -5.25 -17.84
CA ALA A 137 4.25 -4.74 -16.57
C ALA A 137 2.79 -5.14 -16.31
N LYS A 138 1.92 -5.04 -17.33
CA LYS A 138 0.50 -5.42 -17.22
C LYS A 138 0.34 -6.88 -16.79
N ARG A 139 0.91 -7.82 -17.56
CA ARG A 139 0.82 -9.27 -17.28
C ARG A 139 1.44 -9.64 -15.93
N ILE A 140 2.56 -9.03 -15.57
CA ILE A 140 3.23 -9.25 -14.28
C ILE A 140 2.33 -8.80 -13.12
N THR A 141 1.68 -7.64 -13.28
CA THR A 141 0.74 -7.08 -12.30
C THR A 141 -0.54 -7.91 -12.20
N GLU A 142 -1.12 -8.33 -13.32
CA GLU A 142 -2.31 -9.19 -13.34
C GLU A 142 -2.08 -10.50 -12.58
N LYS A 143 -0.91 -11.14 -12.78
CA LYS A 143 -0.52 -12.32 -12.00
C LYS A 143 -0.45 -12.00 -10.51
N MET A 144 0.19 -10.90 -10.12
CA MET A 144 0.27 -10.45 -8.72
C MET A 144 -1.12 -10.31 -8.09
N LEU A 145 -2.03 -9.61 -8.76
CA LEU A 145 -3.40 -9.37 -8.28
C LEU A 145 -4.18 -10.69 -8.16
N SER A 146 -4.10 -11.57 -9.15
CA SER A 146 -4.84 -12.84 -9.12
C SER A 146 -4.35 -13.78 -8.02
N GLY A 147 -3.02 -13.87 -7.80
CA GLY A 147 -2.48 -14.68 -6.71
C GLY A 147 -2.74 -14.09 -5.33
N ALA A 148 -2.73 -12.76 -5.19
CA ALA A 148 -3.14 -12.09 -3.96
C ALA A 148 -4.64 -12.34 -3.68
N ALA A 149 -5.50 -12.26 -4.69
CA ALA A 149 -6.92 -12.55 -4.59
C ALA A 149 -7.19 -14.01 -4.21
N ALA A 150 -6.49 -14.97 -4.82
CA ALA A 150 -6.61 -16.38 -4.48
C ALA A 150 -6.16 -16.67 -3.03
N THR A 151 -5.01 -16.13 -2.64
CA THR A 151 -4.49 -16.29 -1.26
C THR A 151 -5.42 -15.65 -0.24
N SER A 152 -5.92 -14.44 -0.52
CA SER A 152 -6.85 -13.74 0.37
C SER A 152 -8.13 -14.55 0.55
N ARG A 153 -8.64 -15.17 -0.53
CA ARG A 153 -9.85 -15.99 -0.45
C ARG A 153 -9.64 -17.19 0.47
N SER A 154 -8.57 -17.96 0.21
CA SER A 154 -8.24 -19.16 1.00
C SER A 154 -8.05 -18.83 2.49
N ASN A 155 -7.22 -17.85 2.80
CA ASN A 155 -6.87 -17.53 4.19
C ASN A 155 -8.03 -16.89 4.95
N LEU A 156 -8.80 -16.03 4.29
CA LEU A 156 -9.98 -15.44 4.93
C LEU A 156 -11.05 -16.50 5.18
N THR A 157 -11.30 -17.41 4.25
CA THR A 157 -12.25 -18.52 4.46
C THR A 157 -11.84 -19.37 5.66
N GLN A 158 -10.57 -19.80 5.72
CA GLN A 158 -10.07 -20.59 6.85
C GLN A 158 -10.18 -19.82 8.18
N SER A 159 -9.83 -18.53 8.18
CA SER A 159 -9.93 -17.70 9.37
C SER A 159 -11.38 -17.50 9.82
N ILE A 160 -12.33 -17.37 8.88
CA ILE A 160 -13.75 -17.24 9.19
C ILE A 160 -14.29 -18.55 9.76
N GLU A 161 -13.96 -19.69 9.16
CA GLU A 161 -14.38 -21.00 9.64
C GLU A 161 -13.89 -21.25 11.08
N GLN A 162 -12.65 -20.88 11.40
CA GLN A 162 -12.15 -20.96 12.77
C GLN A 162 -12.92 -20.05 13.72
N LEU A 163 -13.24 -18.83 13.29
CA LEU A 163 -13.95 -17.84 14.08
C LEU A 163 -15.40 -18.28 14.35
N THR A 164 -16.11 -18.75 13.32
CA THR A 164 -17.52 -19.17 13.38
C THR A 164 -17.72 -20.59 13.89
N GLY A 165 -16.66 -21.39 14.00
CA GLY A 165 -16.74 -22.81 14.37
C GLY A 165 -17.23 -23.72 13.25
N GLY A 166 -16.90 -23.38 11.99
CA GLY A 166 -17.16 -24.20 10.81
C GLY A 166 -18.19 -23.64 9.82
N VAL A 167 -18.63 -22.39 9.99
CA VAL A 167 -19.50 -21.74 8.99
C VAL A 167 -18.63 -21.17 7.88
N THR A 168 -18.74 -21.75 6.69
CA THR A 168 -18.12 -21.22 5.48
C THR A 168 -18.97 -20.07 4.93
N LEU A 169 -18.38 -18.87 4.86
CA LEU A 169 -18.98 -17.72 4.18
C LEU A 169 -18.39 -17.59 2.78
N ASN A 170 -19.19 -17.13 1.81
CA ASN A 170 -18.67 -16.78 0.50
C ASN A 170 -17.76 -15.54 0.63
N THR A 171 -16.45 -15.75 0.49
CA THR A 171 -15.42 -14.71 0.52
C THR A 171 -15.01 -14.23 -0.87
N ASP A 172 -15.62 -14.77 -1.93
CA ASP A 172 -15.36 -14.39 -3.32
C ASP A 172 -16.18 -13.17 -3.76
N ILE A 173 -16.17 -12.14 -2.92
CA ILE A 173 -16.98 -10.96 -3.13
C ILE A 173 -16.14 -9.91 -3.85
N PHE A 174 -16.55 -9.55 -5.05
CA PHE A 174 -16.01 -8.43 -5.83
C PHE A 174 -17.03 -7.30 -5.90
N THR A 175 -16.97 -6.38 -4.94
CA THR A 175 -17.78 -5.15 -4.97
C THR A 175 -17.24 -4.15 -5.99
N GLY A 176 -18.07 -3.19 -6.42
CA GLY A 176 -17.62 -2.08 -7.28
C GLY A 176 -16.44 -1.31 -6.66
N ALA A 177 -16.55 -0.99 -5.37
CA ALA A 177 -15.48 -0.33 -4.61
C ALA A 177 -14.18 -1.15 -4.57
N LEU A 178 -14.26 -2.48 -4.44
CA LEU A 178 -13.07 -3.34 -4.49
C LEU A 178 -12.44 -3.32 -5.89
N LYS A 179 -13.25 -3.37 -6.95
CA LYS A 179 -12.76 -3.29 -8.34
C LYS A 179 -11.99 -1.99 -8.60
N GLU A 180 -12.49 -0.86 -8.11
CA GLU A 180 -11.80 0.44 -8.20
C GLU A 180 -10.47 0.44 -7.46
N LYS A 181 -10.44 -0.04 -6.21
CA LYS A 181 -9.20 -0.15 -5.42
C LYS A 181 -8.16 -1.06 -6.09
N LEU A 182 -8.59 -2.19 -6.65
CA LEU A 182 -7.69 -3.09 -7.38
C LEU A 182 -7.18 -2.47 -8.67
N SER A 183 -8.01 -1.71 -9.39
CA SER A 183 -7.59 -0.96 -10.58
C SER A 183 -6.55 0.11 -10.25
N ALA A 184 -6.75 0.85 -9.16
CA ALA A 184 -5.79 1.82 -8.67
C ALA A 184 -4.45 1.15 -8.28
N ALA A 185 -4.52 0.04 -7.54
CA ALA A 185 -3.33 -0.73 -7.17
C ALA A 185 -2.61 -1.33 -8.39
N ALA A 186 -3.36 -1.76 -9.40
CA ALA A 186 -2.80 -2.23 -10.67
C ALA A 186 -2.01 -1.12 -11.37
N THR A 187 -2.62 0.07 -11.48
CA THR A 187 -2.02 1.25 -12.10
C THR A 187 -0.75 1.67 -11.36
N GLN A 188 -0.81 1.74 -10.02
CA GLN A 188 0.36 2.04 -9.19
C GLN A 188 1.49 1.04 -9.40
N SER A 189 1.18 -0.27 -9.42
CA SER A 189 2.18 -1.33 -9.61
C SER A 189 2.80 -1.28 -11.00
N ILE A 190 2.01 -1.03 -12.05
CA ILE A 190 2.51 -0.87 -13.42
C ILE A 190 3.46 0.33 -13.50
N ASN A 191 3.06 1.48 -12.95
CA ASN A 191 3.90 2.68 -12.95
C ASN A 191 5.21 2.46 -12.20
N LEU A 192 5.18 1.75 -11.07
CA LEU A 192 6.40 1.39 -10.34
C LEU A 192 7.33 0.53 -11.19
N ILE A 193 6.82 -0.52 -11.85
CA ILE A 193 7.62 -1.38 -12.74
C ILE A 193 8.22 -0.56 -13.89
N VAL A 194 7.43 0.30 -14.53
CA VAL A 194 7.88 1.13 -15.66
C VAL A 194 8.91 2.17 -15.24
N SER A 195 8.86 2.67 -14.01
CA SER A 195 9.84 3.64 -13.50
C SER A 195 11.24 3.07 -13.27
N ILE A 196 11.39 1.74 -13.20
CA ILE A 196 12.67 1.07 -12.93
C ILE A 196 13.70 1.37 -14.04
N PRO A 197 13.42 1.07 -15.33
CA PRO A 197 14.36 1.38 -16.40
C PRO A 197 14.64 2.88 -16.51
N GLU A 198 13.63 3.73 -16.31
CA GLU A 198 13.78 5.19 -16.38
C GLU A 198 14.81 5.70 -15.37
N LYS A 199 14.69 5.29 -14.11
CA LYS A 199 15.62 5.66 -13.04
C LYS A 199 17.01 5.06 -13.26
N TYR A 200 17.08 3.77 -13.61
CA TYR A 200 18.35 3.08 -13.81
C TYR A 200 19.16 3.70 -14.96
N LEU A 201 18.55 3.85 -16.13
CA LEU A 201 19.23 4.35 -17.33
C LEU A 201 19.57 5.84 -17.22
N SER A 202 18.76 6.63 -16.49
CA SER A 202 19.11 8.00 -16.14
C SER A 202 20.40 8.05 -15.31
N ASN A 203 20.52 7.21 -14.28
CA ASN A 203 21.73 7.14 -13.46
C ASN A 203 22.96 6.68 -14.28
N VAL A 204 22.78 5.70 -15.16
CA VAL A 204 23.85 5.23 -16.07
C VAL A 204 24.31 6.38 -16.97
N LYS A 205 23.39 7.15 -17.55
CA LYS A 205 23.71 8.30 -18.40
C LYS A 205 24.51 9.35 -17.65
N SER A 206 24.13 9.66 -16.41
CA SER A 206 24.87 10.60 -15.56
C SER A 206 26.29 10.10 -15.24
N ALA A 207 26.43 8.81 -14.91
CA ALA A 207 27.73 8.20 -14.63
C ALA A 207 28.65 8.20 -15.87
N VAL A 208 28.12 7.81 -17.04
CA VAL A 208 28.85 7.85 -18.31
C VAL A 208 29.28 9.26 -18.68
N THR A 209 28.39 10.25 -18.53
CA THR A 209 28.72 11.66 -18.82
C THR A 209 29.83 12.16 -17.89
N SER A 210 29.75 11.82 -16.59
CA SER A 210 30.76 12.20 -15.61
C SER A 210 32.12 11.55 -15.90
N SER A 211 32.13 10.25 -16.20
CA SER A 211 33.33 9.48 -16.54
C SER A 211 34.05 10.01 -17.78
N ILE A 212 33.30 10.47 -18.78
CA ILE A 212 33.88 11.13 -19.97
C ILE A 212 34.48 12.50 -19.59
N SER A 213 33.81 13.26 -18.72
CA SER A 213 34.29 14.57 -18.29
C SER A 213 35.55 14.49 -17.42
N THR A 214 35.66 13.46 -16.57
CA THR A 214 36.83 13.24 -15.70
C THR A 214 37.99 12.55 -16.44
N GLY A 215 37.70 11.83 -17.52
CA GLY A 215 38.69 11.08 -18.30
C GLY A 215 39.06 9.71 -17.70
N ASN A 216 38.46 9.31 -16.58
CA ASN A 216 38.80 8.06 -15.88
C ASN A 216 38.23 6.80 -16.55
N GLY A 217 37.23 6.94 -17.44
CA GLY A 217 36.68 5.85 -18.23
C GLY A 217 36.27 4.63 -17.40
N LEU A 218 36.87 3.47 -17.69
CA LEU A 218 36.54 2.19 -17.04
C LEU A 218 36.76 2.18 -15.53
N ALA A 219 37.71 2.96 -15.01
CA ALA A 219 38.00 3.02 -13.57
C ALA A 219 36.80 3.56 -12.77
N ASP A 220 36.01 4.47 -13.36
CA ASP A 220 34.77 4.99 -12.75
C ASP A 220 33.58 4.04 -13.00
N LEU A 221 33.48 3.48 -14.21
CA LEU A 221 32.28 2.79 -14.67
C LEU A 221 32.10 1.39 -14.09
N VAL A 222 33.19 0.62 -13.95
CA VAL A 222 33.13 -0.74 -13.38
C VAL A 222 32.55 -0.73 -11.95
N PRO A 223 33.10 0.03 -10.98
CA PRO A 223 32.56 0.08 -9.63
C PRO A 223 31.16 0.69 -9.57
N PHE A 224 30.85 1.64 -10.45
CA PHE A 224 29.50 2.20 -10.56
C PHE A 224 28.47 1.10 -10.89
N PHE A 225 28.71 0.29 -11.92
CA PHE A 225 27.76 -0.75 -12.32
C PHE A 225 27.60 -1.84 -11.26
N GLU A 226 28.69 -2.25 -10.59
CA GLU A 226 28.61 -3.22 -9.49
C GLU A 226 27.68 -2.76 -8.37
N LYS A 227 27.81 -1.50 -7.96
CA LYS A 227 26.97 -0.90 -6.92
C LYS A 227 25.54 -0.67 -7.39
N GLN A 228 25.38 -0.07 -8.57
CA GLN A 228 24.08 0.38 -9.08
C GLN A 228 23.16 -0.79 -9.44
N ASP A 229 23.71 -1.89 -9.96
CA ASP A 229 22.92 -3.07 -10.34
C ASP A 229 22.36 -3.77 -9.10
N GLY A 230 23.21 -3.96 -8.08
CA GLY A 230 22.78 -4.52 -6.80
C GLY A 230 21.73 -3.66 -6.11
N TYR A 231 21.87 -2.33 -6.16
CA TYR A 231 20.87 -1.41 -5.62
C TYR A 231 19.53 -1.51 -6.35
N THR A 232 19.55 -1.49 -7.68
CA THR A 232 18.34 -1.54 -8.52
C THR A 232 17.57 -2.85 -8.30
N GLU A 233 18.28 -3.98 -8.22
CA GLU A 233 17.67 -5.28 -7.93
C GLU A 233 17.00 -5.30 -6.53
N ARG A 234 17.70 -4.82 -5.49
CA ARG A 234 17.15 -4.78 -4.12
C ARG A 234 15.94 -3.88 -4.00
N GLN A 235 15.98 -2.69 -4.61
CA GLN A 235 14.86 -1.74 -4.58
C GLN A 235 13.61 -2.33 -5.22
N ALA A 236 13.75 -2.91 -6.43
CA ALA A 236 12.62 -3.49 -7.13
C ALA A 236 12.03 -4.71 -6.40
N ARG A 237 12.89 -5.55 -5.80
CA ARG A 237 12.46 -6.65 -4.93
C ARG A 237 11.60 -6.16 -3.77
N ASN A 238 12.07 -5.12 -3.07
CA ASN A 238 11.36 -4.56 -1.93
C ASN A 238 10.02 -3.93 -2.36
N ALA A 239 10.01 -3.19 -3.47
CA ALA A 239 8.79 -2.62 -4.03
C ALA A 239 7.78 -3.71 -4.42
N ALA A 240 8.25 -4.81 -5.02
CA ALA A 240 7.38 -5.92 -5.42
C ALA A 240 6.68 -6.59 -4.22
N LEU A 241 7.44 -6.84 -3.14
CA LEU A 241 6.90 -7.39 -1.90
C LEU A 241 5.92 -6.42 -1.23
N ASP A 242 6.24 -5.13 -1.24
CA ASP A 242 5.39 -4.07 -0.70
C ASP A 242 4.03 -4.00 -1.41
N GLN A 243 4.02 -3.92 -2.74
CA GLN A 243 2.79 -3.87 -3.53
C GLN A 243 1.93 -5.13 -3.32
N THR A 244 2.56 -6.31 -3.25
CA THR A 244 1.84 -7.57 -3.01
C THR A 244 1.12 -7.54 -1.65
N ARG A 245 1.79 -7.07 -0.59
CA ARG A 245 1.20 -6.98 0.77
C ARG A 245 0.06 -5.96 0.84
N LYS A 246 0.24 -4.80 0.22
CA LYS A 246 -0.80 -3.76 0.13
C LYS A 246 -2.07 -4.26 -0.54
N VAL A 247 -1.92 -4.91 -1.69
CA VAL A 247 -3.05 -5.51 -2.41
C VAL A 247 -3.72 -6.59 -1.57
N TYR A 248 -2.94 -7.50 -0.99
CA TYR A 248 -3.44 -8.60 -0.16
C TYR A 248 -4.28 -8.09 1.02
N ASN A 249 -3.78 -7.10 1.77
CA ASN A 249 -4.50 -6.54 2.91
C ASN A 249 -5.71 -5.70 2.49
N THR A 250 -5.64 -5.00 1.34
CA THR A 250 -6.80 -4.31 0.76
C THR A 250 -7.92 -5.30 0.40
N LEU A 251 -7.58 -6.42 -0.25
CA LEU A 251 -8.54 -7.48 -0.59
C LEU A 251 -9.21 -8.05 0.66
N ASN A 252 -8.41 -8.37 1.68
CA ASN A 252 -8.94 -8.91 2.93
C ASN A 252 -9.88 -7.93 3.62
N ALA A 253 -9.49 -6.66 3.73
CA ALA A 253 -10.33 -5.63 4.36
C ALA A 253 -11.69 -5.49 3.66
N GLU A 254 -11.72 -5.43 2.33
CA GLU A 254 -12.98 -5.30 1.60
C GLU A 254 -13.83 -6.57 1.67
N ARG A 255 -13.21 -7.75 1.61
CA ARG A 255 -13.94 -9.02 1.77
C ARG A 255 -14.50 -9.18 3.18
N MET A 256 -13.74 -8.82 4.21
CA MET A 256 -14.19 -8.79 5.60
C MET A 256 -15.43 -7.91 5.76
N LYS A 257 -15.38 -6.66 5.26
CA LYS A 257 -16.55 -5.77 5.27
C LYS A 257 -17.76 -6.39 4.57
N ALA A 258 -17.54 -7.02 3.41
CA ALA A 258 -18.60 -7.62 2.62
C ALA A 258 -19.28 -8.83 3.30
N VAL A 259 -18.55 -9.57 4.14
CA VAL A 259 -19.11 -10.67 4.95
C VAL A 259 -19.60 -10.23 6.33
N GLY A 260 -19.51 -8.93 6.65
CA GLY A 260 -20.00 -8.37 7.92
C GLY A 260 -18.94 -8.24 9.03
N ILE A 261 -17.69 -8.59 8.77
CA ILE A 261 -16.59 -8.39 9.72
C ILE A 261 -16.10 -6.95 9.59
N ARG A 262 -16.28 -6.14 10.64
CA ARG A 262 -15.88 -4.72 10.66
C ARG A 262 -14.59 -4.45 11.43
N LYS A 263 -14.17 -5.38 12.30
CA LYS A 263 -13.02 -5.18 13.18
C LYS A 263 -11.91 -6.19 12.91
N PHE A 264 -10.69 -5.79 13.24
CA PHE A 264 -9.52 -6.65 13.17
C PHE A 264 -8.57 -6.34 14.33
N GLU A 265 -7.86 -7.35 14.80
CA GLU A 265 -6.70 -7.17 15.66
C GLU A 265 -5.46 -6.97 14.79
N TRP A 266 -4.63 -6.00 15.16
CA TRP A 266 -3.33 -5.79 14.53
C TRP A 266 -2.33 -6.83 15.02
N ASP A 267 -1.79 -7.64 14.11
CA ASP A 267 -0.83 -8.68 14.43
C ASP A 267 0.56 -8.32 13.86
N HIS A 268 1.49 -7.95 14.73
CA HIS A 268 2.85 -7.63 14.35
C HIS A 268 3.64 -8.94 14.12
N SER A 269 4.11 -9.18 12.89
CA SER A 269 4.71 -10.46 12.51
C SER A 269 6.07 -10.78 13.13
N ALA A 270 6.71 -9.82 13.82
CA ALA A 270 8.08 -9.93 14.37
C ALA A 270 9.18 -10.31 13.34
N GLY A 271 8.86 -10.52 12.07
CA GLY A 271 9.77 -11.02 11.04
C GLY A 271 10.64 -9.95 10.36
N GLY A 272 10.84 -8.79 10.99
CA GLY A 272 11.67 -7.70 10.46
C GLY A 272 12.90 -7.44 11.33
N HIS A 273 14.08 -7.26 10.73
CA HIS A 273 15.31 -6.92 11.46
C HIS A 273 15.21 -5.57 12.20
N HIS A 274 14.42 -4.65 11.65
CA HIS A 274 14.16 -3.34 12.26
C HIS A 274 12.64 -3.15 12.38
N PRO A 275 12.01 -3.74 13.42
CA PRO A 275 10.57 -3.60 13.62
C PRO A 275 10.22 -2.14 13.95
N ARG A 276 9.11 -1.66 13.41
CA ARG A 276 8.57 -0.34 13.76
C ARG A 276 8.06 -0.40 15.20
N GLN A 277 8.74 0.29 16.12
CA GLN A 277 8.44 0.24 17.55
C GLN A 277 6.98 0.59 17.84
N TYR A 278 6.41 1.58 17.14
CA TYR A 278 4.99 1.93 17.27
C TYR A 278 4.04 0.79 16.83
N HIS A 279 4.37 0.06 15.76
CA HIS A 279 3.56 -1.08 15.34
C HIS A 279 3.67 -2.25 16.33
N LEU A 280 4.84 -2.42 16.95
CA LEU A 280 5.12 -3.50 17.89
C LEU A 280 4.50 -3.26 19.27
N TYR A 281 4.65 -2.05 19.83
CA TYR A 281 4.28 -1.76 21.22
C TYR A 281 2.94 -1.04 21.37
N THR A 282 2.46 -0.37 20.31
CA THR A 282 1.22 0.43 20.39
C THR A 282 0.09 -0.17 19.57
N LEU A 283 0.38 -0.74 18.39
CA LEU A 283 -0.67 -1.33 17.56
C LEU A 283 -0.91 -2.81 17.85
N ASN A 284 0.17 -3.58 18.04
CA ASN A 284 0.08 -5.03 18.20
C ASN A 284 -0.90 -5.46 19.31
N GLY A 285 -1.76 -6.44 18.99
CA GLY A 285 -2.73 -7.00 19.93
C GLY A 285 -3.98 -6.15 20.15
N ASN A 286 -4.01 -4.90 19.65
CA ASN A 286 -5.17 -4.03 19.77
C ASN A 286 -6.15 -4.22 18.61
N THR A 287 -7.44 -4.05 18.91
CA THR A 287 -8.54 -4.16 17.95
C THR A 287 -8.87 -2.81 17.34
N TYR A 288 -9.04 -2.78 16.02
CA TYR A 288 -9.34 -1.58 15.24
C TYR A 288 -10.48 -1.82 14.26
N ASP A 289 -11.11 -0.73 13.85
CA ASP A 289 -12.19 -0.71 12.87
C ASP A 289 -11.64 -0.62 11.43
N LEU A 290 -12.23 -1.36 10.49
CA LEU A 290 -11.86 -1.35 9.07
C LEU A 290 -12.35 -0.11 8.32
N ASP A 291 -13.39 0.56 8.81
CA ASP A 291 -13.93 1.81 8.28
C ASP A 291 -13.24 3.03 8.90
N ALA A 292 -12.66 2.89 10.10
CA ALA A 292 -11.86 3.91 10.76
C ALA A 292 -10.48 3.36 11.23
N PRO A 293 -9.58 3.00 10.29
CA PRO A 293 -8.30 2.36 10.60
C PRO A 293 -7.39 3.24 11.47
N PRO A 294 -6.50 2.66 12.30
CA PRO A 294 -5.69 3.44 13.24
C PRO A 294 -4.66 4.31 12.54
N VAL A 295 -4.10 5.27 13.27
CA VAL A 295 -2.82 5.90 12.88
C VAL A 295 -1.75 4.83 12.87
N ILE A 296 -1.04 4.68 11.75
CA ILE A 296 0.03 3.72 11.55
C ILE A 296 1.41 4.39 11.53
N ASP A 297 1.50 5.70 11.30
CA ASP A 297 2.74 6.46 11.45
C ASP A 297 2.47 7.72 12.30
N PRO A 298 2.93 7.77 13.56
CA PRO A 298 2.76 8.94 14.42
C PRO A 298 3.42 10.21 13.88
N LYS A 299 4.46 10.09 13.03
CA LYS A 299 5.19 11.25 12.52
C LYS A 299 4.42 11.99 11.44
N THR A 300 3.69 11.24 10.61
CA THR A 300 2.92 11.80 9.48
C THR A 300 1.43 11.89 9.78
N GLY A 301 0.95 11.20 10.83
CA GLY A 301 -0.46 11.02 11.11
C GLY A 301 -1.16 10.06 10.13
N GLU A 302 -0.41 9.36 9.28
CA GLU A 302 -0.98 8.44 8.28
C GLU A 302 -1.82 7.36 8.98
N ARG A 303 -3.05 7.18 8.52
CA ARG A 303 -3.96 6.11 8.97
C ARG A 303 -4.03 5.00 7.93
N GLY A 304 -4.11 3.76 8.36
CA GLY A 304 -4.24 2.66 7.41
C GLY A 304 -4.19 1.27 8.01
N LEU A 305 -4.07 0.30 7.10
CA LEU A 305 -4.11 -1.11 7.42
C LEU A 305 -2.69 -1.69 7.64
N PRO A 306 -2.59 -2.90 8.23
CA PRO A 306 -1.33 -3.64 8.22
C PRO A 306 -0.76 -3.73 6.79
N GLY A 307 0.57 -3.67 6.65
CA GLY A 307 1.25 -3.72 5.35
C GLY A 307 1.16 -2.46 4.48
N GLN A 308 0.45 -1.40 4.91
CA GLN A 308 0.30 -0.15 4.13
C GLN A 308 1.61 0.66 4.04
N LEU A 309 2.40 0.74 5.11
CA LEU A 309 3.68 1.44 5.06
C LEU A 309 4.76 0.63 4.33
N PRO A 310 5.71 1.29 3.64
CA PRO A 310 6.80 0.63 2.93
C PRO A 310 7.50 -0.46 3.74
N GLY A 311 7.48 -1.70 3.23
CA GLY A 311 8.17 -2.83 3.88
C GLY A 311 7.55 -3.29 5.21
N CYS A 312 6.36 -2.80 5.58
CA CYS A 312 5.61 -3.32 6.72
C CYS A 312 5.18 -4.76 6.46
N LYS A 313 5.39 -5.64 7.46
CA LYS A 313 5.03 -7.07 7.41
C LYS A 313 3.92 -7.43 8.40
N CYS A 314 3.28 -6.44 9.02
CA CYS A 314 2.17 -6.67 9.93
C CYS A 314 0.98 -7.29 9.20
N ARG A 315 0.16 -8.02 9.95
CA ARG A 315 -0.98 -8.80 9.49
C ARG A 315 -2.24 -8.31 10.19
N MET A 316 -3.38 -8.70 9.62
CA MET A 316 -4.68 -8.49 10.24
C MET A 316 -5.20 -9.84 10.73
N ARG A 317 -5.80 -9.85 11.91
CA ARG A 317 -6.54 -10.99 12.44
C ARG A 317 -8.02 -10.61 12.53
N PRO A 318 -8.94 -11.30 11.83
CA PRO A 318 -10.36 -10.98 11.87
C PRO A 318 -10.92 -11.09 13.29
N VAL A 319 -11.76 -10.13 13.66
CA VAL A 319 -12.38 -10.05 14.98
C VAL A 319 -13.88 -9.83 14.85
N ILE A 320 -14.67 -10.61 15.59
CA ILE A 320 -16.06 -10.30 15.89
C ILE A 320 -16.21 -10.00 17.38
N GLU A 321 -17.00 -9.00 17.68
CA GLU A 321 -17.47 -8.71 19.03
C GLU A 321 -18.83 -9.38 19.21
N LEU A 322 -19.04 -9.98 20.38
CA LEU A 322 -20.33 -10.56 20.75
C LEU A 322 -20.96 -9.64 21.78
N ASP A 323 -22.03 -8.95 21.39
CA ASP A 323 -22.86 -8.24 22.37
C ASP A 323 -23.44 -9.26 23.36
N ASP A 324 -23.55 -8.83 24.61
CA ASP A 324 -23.75 -9.49 25.90
C ASP A 324 -25.03 -10.35 26.07
N GLY A 325 -25.58 -10.89 24.98
CA GLY A 325 -26.60 -11.94 25.03
C GLY A 325 -27.67 -11.90 23.95
N THR A 326 -27.59 -11.00 22.96
CA THR A 326 -28.68 -10.78 21.99
C THR A 326 -28.31 -11.02 20.52
N THR A 327 -27.24 -11.78 20.25
CA THR A 327 -27.06 -12.39 18.93
C THR A 327 -27.89 -13.68 18.85
N THR A 328 -29.18 -13.50 18.61
CA THR A 328 -30.06 -14.44 17.89
C THR A 328 -30.36 -13.86 16.52
#